data_AF-A0AAE4ZB31-F1
#
_entry.id   AF-A0AAE4ZB31-F1
#
_cell.length_a   1.000
_cell.length_b   1.000
_cell.length_c   1.000
_cell.angle_alpha   90.00
_cell.angle_beta   90.00
_cell.angle_gamma   90.00
#
_symmetry.space_group_name_H-M   'P 1'
#
loop_
_entity.id
_entity.type
_entity.pdbx_description
1 polymer ?
#
loop_
_entity_poly.entity_id
_entity_poly.type
_entity_poly.pdbx_seq_one_letter_code
_entity_poly.pdbx_strand_id
1 'polypeptide(L)'
;MSGGSLNYVYQDVERVADTIQRRADTPLQRAFAQHLNRVATALHDLEWVWSCDYAPGDEVEAILAVLHPDERVEAEYKRCADLMEALLDFHRDRQLLRPK
;
A
#
# COMPACT_ATOMS: atom_id res chain seq x y z
N MET A 1 -9.86 -10.43 -21.69
CA MET A 1 -9.92 -10.14 -20.24
C MET A 1 -8.68 -9.34 -19.91
N SER A 2 -8.83 -8.14 -19.35
CA SER A 2 -7.67 -7.38 -18.85
C SER A 2 -6.99 -8.21 -17.76
N GLY A 3 -5.66 -8.15 -17.70
CA GLY A 3 -4.88 -8.87 -16.72
C GLY A 3 -5.18 -8.47 -15.28
N GLY A 4 -5.94 -7.39 -15.04
CA GLY A 4 -6.01 -6.72 -13.74
C GLY A 4 -4.86 -5.71 -13.61
N SER A 5 -4.97 -4.74 -12.69
CA SER A 5 -3.93 -3.72 -12.48
C SER A 5 -2.68 -4.29 -11.79
N LEU A 6 -2.86 -5.38 -11.05
CA LEU A 6 -1.87 -6.11 -10.25
C LEU A 6 -1.82 -7.60 -10.64
N ASN A 7 -2.37 -7.98 -11.79
CA ASN A 7 -2.44 -9.36 -12.24
C ASN A 7 -3.21 -10.29 -11.28
N TYR A 8 -4.16 -9.74 -10.50
CA TYR A 8 -4.88 -10.48 -9.46
C TYR A 8 -3.95 -11.22 -8.47
N VAL A 9 -2.76 -10.67 -8.18
CA VAL A 9 -1.71 -11.31 -7.35
C VAL A 9 -2.18 -11.69 -5.95
N TYR A 10 -3.25 -11.06 -5.43
CA TYR A 10 -3.85 -11.43 -4.15
C TYR A 10 -4.21 -12.92 -4.09
N GLN A 11 -4.62 -13.53 -5.21
CA GLN A 11 -4.96 -14.96 -5.29
C GLN A 11 -3.75 -15.85 -5.05
N ASP A 12 -2.57 -15.43 -5.50
CA ASP A 12 -1.33 -16.17 -5.28
C ASP A 12 -0.86 -16.03 -3.83
N VAL A 13 -0.98 -14.83 -3.25
CA VAL A 13 -0.67 -14.58 -1.84
C VAL A 13 -1.59 -15.37 -0.92
N GLU A 14 -2.89 -15.39 -1.20
CA GLU A 14 -3.88 -16.21 -0.48
C GLU A 14 -3.53 -17.70 -0.58
N ARG A 15 -3.17 -18.19 -1.76
CA ARG A 15 -2.76 -19.60 -1.95
C ARG A 15 -1.50 -19.96 -1.16
N VAL A 16 -0.53 -19.04 -1.09
CA VAL A 16 0.69 -19.21 -0.28
C VAL A 16 0.34 -19.22 1.21
N ALA A 17 -0.51 -18.29 1.67
CA ALA A 17 -0.98 -18.22 3.04
C ALA A 17 -1.68 -19.53 3.46
N ASP A 18 -2.58 -20.04 2.62
CA ASP A 18 -3.25 -21.33 2.79
C ASP A 18 -2.27 -22.50 2.91
N THR A 19 -1.24 -22.50 2.05
CA THR A 19 -0.20 -23.54 2.06
C THR A 19 0.59 -23.51 3.36
N ILE A 20 0.96 -22.32 3.84
CA ILE A 20 1.67 -22.14 5.13
C ILE A 20 0.76 -22.59 6.27
N GLN A 21 -0.50 -22.14 6.29
CA GLN A 21 -1.47 -22.47 7.34
C GLN A 21 -1.65 -23.98 7.50
N ARG A 22 -1.71 -24.73 6.39
CA ARG A 22 -1.84 -26.20 6.38
C ARG A 22 -0.58 -26.91 6.88
N ARG A 23 0.59 -26.28 6.73
CA ARG A 23 1.91 -26.85 7.10
C ARG A 23 2.49 -26.24 8.37
N ALA A 24 1.71 -25.41 9.08
CA ALA A 24 2.23 -24.63 10.19
C ALA A 24 2.38 -25.48 11.47
N ASP A 25 3.64 -25.68 11.86
CA ASP A 25 4.08 -26.38 13.07
C ASP A 25 4.24 -25.42 14.25
N THR A 26 4.43 -24.11 14.00
CA THR A 26 4.65 -23.12 15.05
C THR A 26 3.53 -22.06 15.11
N PRO A 27 3.29 -21.45 16.28
CA PRO A 27 2.38 -20.31 16.39
C PRO A 27 2.77 -19.13 15.48
N LEU A 28 4.07 -18.88 15.30
CA LEU A 28 4.56 -17.81 14.43
C LEU A 28 4.25 -18.08 12.96
N GLN A 29 4.36 -19.32 12.49
CA GLN A 29 3.97 -19.68 11.11
C GLN A 29 2.47 -19.45 10.88
N ARG A 30 1.62 -19.77 11.87
CA ARG A 30 0.17 -19.51 11.80
C ARG A 30 -0.13 -18.02 11.79
N ALA A 31 0.52 -17.25 12.67
CA ALA A 31 0.37 -15.80 12.71
C ALA A 31 0.82 -15.15 11.40
N PHE A 32 1.92 -15.63 10.81
CA PHE A 32 2.41 -15.16 9.53
C PHE A 32 1.45 -15.49 8.38
N ALA A 33 0.90 -16.71 8.32
CA ALA A 33 -0.13 -17.05 7.34
C ALA A 33 -1.38 -16.17 7.45
N GLN A 34 -1.85 -15.90 8.68
CA GLN A 34 -2.96 -14.98 8.92
C GLN A 34 -2.63 -13.55 8.50
N HIS A 35 -1.39 -13.11 8.71
CA HIS A 35 -0.94 -11.81 8.22
C HIS A 35 -0.92 -11.77 6.68
N LEU A 36 -0.43 -12.80 6.01
CA LEU A 36 -0.47 -12.90 4.54
C LEU A 36 -1.90 -12.88 3.99
N ASN A 37 -2.88 -13.48 4.68
CA ASN A 37 -4.28 -13.36 4.29
C ASN A 37 -4.78 -11.91 4.37
N ARG A 38 -4.41 -11.16 5.41
CA ARG A 38 -4.71 -9.72 5.48
C ARG A 38 -4.02 -8.94 4.35
N VAL A 39 -2.77 -9.30 4.02
CA VAL A 39 -2.05 -8.72 2.88
C VAL A 39 -2.75 -9.03 1.55
N ALA A 40 -3.26 -10.25 1.37
CA ALA A 40 -4.06 -10.59 0.20
C ALA A 40 -5.33 -9.73 0.10
N THR A 41 -6.03 -9.48 1.21
CA THR A 41 -7.17 -8.55 1.24
C THR A 41 -6.77 -7.12 0.85
N ALA A 42 -5.66 -6.60 1.40
CA ALA A 42 -5.17 -5.27 1.03
C ALA A 42 -4.81 -5.19 -0.47
N LEU A 43 -4.20 -6.23 -1.03
CA LEU A 43 -3.88 -6.32 -2.46
C LEU A 43 -5.12 -6.43 -3.34
N HIS A 44 -6.16 -7.14 -2.88
CA HIS A 44 -7.45 -7.24 -3.55
C HIS A 44 -8.12 -5.87 -3.63
N ASP A 45 -8.23 -5.15 -2.52
CA ASP A 45 -8.94 -3.87 -2.50
C ASP A 45 -8.18 -2.83 -3.33
N LEU A 46 -6.84 -2.83 -3.27
CA LEU A 46 -6.00 -2.00 -4.12
C LEU A 46 -6.18 -2.32 -5.62
N GLU A 47 -6.26 -3.60 -5.98
CA GLU A 47 -6.51 -4.05 -7.36
C GLU A 47 -7.84 -3.51 -7.89
N TRP A 48 -8.89 -3.55 -7.07
CA TRP A 48 -10.22 -3.10 -7.44
C TRP A 48 -10.27 -1.58 -7.59
N VAL A 49 -9.60 -0.82 -6.72
CA VAL A 49 -9.50 0.64 -6.85
C VAL A 49 -8.76 1.01 -8.14
N TRP A 50 -7.65 0.35 -8.45
CA TRP A 50 -6.87 0.66 -9.66
C TRP A 50 -7.54 0.19 -10.95
N SER A 51 -8.38 -0.85 -10.86
CA SER A 51 -9.18 -1.34 -11.98
C SER A 51 -10.51 -0.58 -12.14
N CYS A 52 -10.76 0.44 -11.31
CA CYS A 52 -11.98 1.25 -11.25
C CYS A 52 -13.25 0.48 -10.85
N ASP A 53 -13.09 -0.68 -10.21
CA ASP A 53 -14.19 -1.48 -9.64
C ASP A 53 -14.60 -0.97 -8.25
N TYR A 54 -13.66 -0.37 -7.51
CA TYR A 54 -13.87 0.37 -6.25
C TYR A 54 -13.56 1.87 -6.40
N ALA A 55 -14.07 2.67 -5.47
CA ALA A 55 -13.79 4.10 -5.42
C ALA A 55 -12.43 4.38 -4.75
N PRO A 56 -11.72 5.46 -5.14
CA PRO A 56 -10.50 5.86 -4.46
C PRO A 56 -10.73 6.07 -2.95
N GLY A 57 -9.96 5.38 -2.12
CA GLY A 57 -10.05 5.42 -0.66
C GLY A 57 -10.67 4.16 -0.05
N ASP A 58 -11.35 3.32 -0.82
CA ASP A 58 -11.94 2.08 -0.33
C ASP A 58 -10.86 1.06 0.13
N GLU A 59 -9.63 1.17 -0.38
CA GLU A 59 -8.50 0.31 -0.02
C GLU A 59 -7.85 0.64 1.34
N VAL A 60 -8.13 1.83 1.90
CA VAL A 60 -7.37 2.40 3.02
C VAL A 60 -7.46 1.54 4.28
N GLU A 61 -8.65 1.07 4.65
CA GLU A 61 -8.83 0.26 5.84
C GLU A 61 -8.08 -1.08 5.75
N ALA A 62 -8.08 -1.71 4.57
CA ALA A 62 -7.38 -2.96 4.35
C ALA A 62 -5.84 -2.77 4.39
N ILE A 63 -5.32 -1.66 3.84
CA ILE A 63 -3.90 -1.31 3.94
C ILE A 63 -3.51 -1.05 5.39
N LEU A 64 -4.32 -0.31 6.15
CA LEU A 64 -4.04 -0.02 7.56
C LEU A 64 -4.02 -1.30 8.42
N ALA A 65 -4.78 -2.32 8.06
CA ALA A 65 -4.82 -3.60 8.79
C ALA A 65 -3.53 -4.42 8.69
N VAL A 66 -2.62 -4.08 7.77
CA VAL A 66 -1.36 -4.80 7.52
C VAL A 66 -0.10 -3.99 7.81
N LEU A 67 -0.20 -2.66 7.89
CA LEU A 67 0.95 -1.82 8.21
C LEU A 67 1.19 -1.74 9.72
N HIS A 68 2.46 -1.65 10.10
CA HIS A 68 2.81 -1.24 11.46
C HIS A 68 2.52 0.26 11.63
N PRO A 69 2.05 0.73 12.81
CA PRO A 69 1.81 2.17 13.03
C PRO A 69 3.00 3.08 12.69
N ASP A 70 4.22 2.62 12.94
CA ASP A 70 5.44 3.38 12.64
C ASP A 70 5.66 3.56 11.13
N GLU A 71 5.35 2.55 10.31
CA GLU A 71 5.47 2.61 8.86
C GLU A 71 4.52 3.67 8.27
N ARG A 72 3.33 3.81 8.85
CA ARG A 72 2.38 4.86 8.48
C ARG A 72 2.92 6.26 8.79
N VAL A 73 3.51 6.44 9.97
CA VAL A 73 4.08 7.74 10.39
C VAL A 73 5.26 8.11 9.49
N GLU A 74 6.13 7.17 9.17
CA GLU A 74 7.26 7.38 8.26
C GLU A 74 6.80 7.75 6.85
N ALA A 75 5.77 7.09 6.33
CA ALA A 75 5.21 7.40 5.02
C ALA A 75 4.65 8.83 4.94
N GLU A 76 3.88 9.27 5.96
CA GLU A 76 3.34 10.63 6.02
C GLU A 76 4.43 11.68 6.23
N TYR A 77 5.41 11.41 7.09
CA TYR A 77 6.55 12.30 7.29
C TYR A 77 7.30 12.52 5.98
N LYS A 78 7.58 11.45 5.23
CA LYS A 78 8.24 11.52 3.92
C LYS A 78 7.42 12.34 2.92
N ARG A 79 6.11 12.09 2.84
CA ARG A 79 5.20 12.87 1.99
C ARG A 79 5.25 14.38 2.32
N CYS A 80 5.24 14.73 3.60
CA CYS A 80 5.36 16.12 4.04
C CYS A 80 6.71 16.74 3.66
N ALA A 81 7.81 15.99 3.81
CA ALA A 81 9.15 16.45 3.43
C ALA A 81 9.25 16.72 1.93
N ASP A 82 8.78 15.78 1.10
CA ASP A 82 8.79 15.90 -0.37
C ASP A 82 7.95 17.12 -0.83
N LEU A 83 6.79 17.36 -0.20
CA LEU A 83 5.96 18.53 -0.49
C LEU A 83 6.64 19.83 -0.07
N MET A 84 7.34 19.84 1.06
CA MET A 84 8.09 21.00 1.53
C MET A 84 9.20 21.37 0.54
N GLU A 85 9.95 20.39 0.04
CA GLU A 85 10.99 20.58 -0.96
C GLU A 85 10.40 21.15 -2.26
N ALA A 86 9.30 20.57 -2.76
CA ALA A 86 8.61 21.07 -3.94
C ALA A 86 8.12 22.53 -3.78
N LEU A 87 7.64 22.90 -2.59
CA LEU A 87 7.24 24.28 -2.29
C LEU A 87 8.43 25.24 -2.24
N LEU A 88 9.56 24.81 -1.70
CA LEU A 88 10.79 25.60 -1.66
C LEU A 88 11.36 25.84 -3.06
N ASP A 89 11.37 24.80 -3.91
CA ASP A 89 11.79 24.92 -5.30
C ASP A 89 10.85 25.84 -6.09
N PHE A 90 9.54 25.67 -5.95
CA PHE A 90 8.56 26.57 -6.55
C PHE A 90 8.77 28.03 -6.11
N HIS A 91 9.07 28.26 -4.83
CA HIS A 91 9.36 29.60 -4.33
C HIS A 91 10.65 30.17 -4.92
N ARG A 92 11.71 29.36 -5.00
CA ARG A 92 13.00 29.75 -5.60
C ARG A 92 12.83 30.15 -7.06
N ASP A 93 12.11 29.35 -7.83
CA ASP A 93 11.83 29.62 -9.24
C ASP A 93 11.02 30.91 -9.43
N ARG A 94 10.05 31.17 -8.55
CA ARG A 94 9.29 32.43 -8.60
C ARG A 94 10.09 33.66 -8.17
N GLN A 95 11.08 33.51 -7.29
CA GLN A 95 11.99 34.62 -6.96
C GLN A 95 12.91 34.99 -8.13
N LEU A 96 13.37 33.99 -8.90
CA LEU A 96 14.19 34.19 -10.10
C LEU A 96 13.46 34.89 -11.25
N LEU A 97 12.12 34.79 -11.28
CA LEU A 97 11.27 35.38 -12.32
C LEU A 97 10.79 36.83 -12.00
N ARG A 98 11.21 37.43 -10.88
CA ARG A 98 10.84 38.82 -10.57
C ARG A 98 11.76 39.79 -11.33
N PRO A 99 11.23 40.69 -12.20
CA PRO A 99 12.05 41.72 -12.83
C PRO A 99 12.60 42.70 -11.77
N LYS A 100 13.84 43.15 -12.00
CA LYS A 100 14.54 44.15 -11.16
C LYS A 100 13.84 45.50 -11.15
#